data_AF-A0A182S0N9-F1
#
_entry.id   AF-A0A182S0N9-F1
#
_cell.length_a   1.000
_cell.length_b   1.000
_cell.length_c   1.000
_cell.angle_alpha   90.00
_cell.angle_beta   90.00
_cell.angle_gamma   90.00
#
_symmetry.space_group_name_H-M   'P 1'
#
loop_
_entity.id
_entity.type
_entity.pdbx_description
1 polymer ?
#
loop_
_entity_poly.entity_id
_entity_poly.type
_entity_poly.pdbx_seq_one_letter_code
_entity_poly.pdbx_strand_id
1 'polypeptide(L)'
;MHSNEEITQQTRNGGEGPPSRSSHRGNVGRPESEFGWIHELFKQQQITMQEQQQTFMKQQEKFISEIWQTARCKDPVNVEQISDVLAGQIKDFRFNPEESVTFTGWFSRYEDLFEKDAHKLEDDGKVRLLLRKLGLPEHERYTSYVHDAQ
;
A
#
# COMPACT_ATOMS: atom_id res chain seq x y z
N MET A 1 27.89 38.71 -9.53
CA MET A 1 27.13 39.83 -10.12
C MET A 1 25.66 39.47 -10.05
N HIS A 2 24.95 40.01 -9.06
CA HIS A 2 23.64 40.66 -9.13
C HIS A 2 23.06 40.71 -7.71
N SER A 3 22.95 41.95 -7.25
CA SER A 3 22.38 42.41 -6.00
C SER A 3 20.90 42.06 -5.88
N ASN A 4 20.40 41.96 -4.65
CA ASN A 4 19.27 42.78 -4.22
C ASN A 4 19.24 42.84 -2.69
N GLU A 5 19.59 44.02 -2.20
CA GLU A 5 19.27 44.53 -0.88
C GLU A 5 17.80 44.94 -0.88
N GLU A 6 17.01 44.47 0.09
CA GLU A 6 15.89 45.27 0.56
C GLU A 6 15.74 45.13 2.08
N ILE A 7 15.89 46.29 2.70
CA ILE A 7 15.82 46.64 4.11
C ILE A 7 14.35 46.73 4.51
N THR A 8 13.98 46.28 5.72
CA THR A 8 13.17 47.08 6.66
C THR A 8 13.32 46.50 8.07
N GLN A 9 14.11 47.20 8.89
CA GLN A 9 14.02 47.13 10.34
C GLN A 9 12.78 47.92 10.78
N GLN A 10 11.96 47.36 11.68
CA GLN A 10 11.13 48.21 12.54
C GLN A 10 10.86 47.54 13.90
N THR A 11 11.85 47.67 14.77
CA THR A 11 11.64 47.71 16.22
C THR A 11 10.99 49.05 16.57
N ARG A 12 9.86 49.10 17.30
CA ARG A 12 9.52 50.10 18.34
C ARG A 12 8.05 49.99 18.78
N ASN A 13 7.84 50.31 20.07
CA ASN A 13 6.60 50.46 20.85
C ASN A 13 6.28 49.20 21.67
N GLY A 14 6.21 49.25 22.99
CA GLY A 14 6.09 50.38 23.91
C GLY A 14 5.24 49.87 25.07
N GLY A 15 5.69 50.07 26.31
CA GLY A 15 5.22 49.34 27.49
C GLY A 15 3.71 49.36 27.72
N GLU A 16 3.15 48.17 27.90
CA GLU A 16 1.85 47.99 28.55
C GLU A 16 2.10 47.90 30.06
N GLY A 17 2.08 49.06 30.71
CA GLY A 17 1.95 49.14 32.17
C GLY A 17 0.56 48.68 32.62
N PRO A 18 0.41 48.22 33.88
CA PRO A 18 -0.87 47.71 34.36
C PRO A 18 -1.91 48.84 34.47
N PRO A 19 -3.21 48.56 34.28
CA PRO A 19 -4.23 49.60 34.35
C PRO A 19 -4.42 50.04 35.81
N SER A 20 -4.01 51.28 36.11
CA SER A 20 -4.44 52.00 37.30
C SER A 20 -5.96 52.17 37.29
N ARG A 21 -6.66 51.51 38.21
CA ARG A 21 -8.06 51.80 38.52
C ARG A 21 -8.25 51.98 40.02
N SER A 22 -8.53 53.24 40.35
CA SER A 22 -9.51 53.72 41.33
C SER A 22 -9.65 52.93 42.64
N SER A 23 -9.12 53.53 43.70
CA SER A 23 -9.47 53.19 45.09
C SER A 23 -10.96 53.48 45.31
N HIS A 24 -11.79 52.44 45.35
CA HIS A 24 -13.13 52.50 45.95
C HIS A 24 -13.20 51.46 47.07
N ARG A 25 -13.29 52.00 48.27
CA ARG A 25 -13.43 51.35 49.57
C ARG A 25 -14.65 50.43 49.60
N GLY A 26 -14.45 49.19 50.06
CA GLY A 26 -15.46 48.38 50.72
C GLY A 26 -15.71 47.01 50.10
N ASN A 27 -15.13 45.97 50.70
CA ASN A 27 -15.81 44.77 51.21
C ASN A 27 -14.78 43.62 51.30
N VAL A 28 -14.61 43.05 52.50
CA VAL A 28 -13.68 41.95 52.76
C VAL A 28 -14.32 40.66 52.23
N GLY A 29 -14.00 40.30 51.00
CA GLY A 29 -14.34 39.02 50.37
C GLY A 29 -13.07 38.26 50.03
N ARG A 30 -12.91 37.09 50.64
CA ARG A 30 -11.90 36.05 50.45
C ARG A 30 -11.31 35.97 49.02
N PRO A 31 -9.97 35.96 48.82
CA PRO A 31 -9.38 35.81 47.50
C PRO A 31 -9.29 34.31 47.14
N GLU A 32 -10.32 33.75 46.50
CA GLU A 32 -10.28 32.36 45.99
C GLU A 32 -9.98 32.25 44.49
N SER A 33 -9.43 33.28 43.86
CA SER A 33 -9.23 33.33 42.41
C SER A 33 -7.79 33.55 41.93
N GLU A 34 -6.79 33.57 42.82
CA GLU A 34 -5.39 33.83 42.42
C GLU A 34 -4.65 32.59 41.88
N PHE A 35 -5.09 31.38 42.23
CA PHE A 35 -4.42 30.13 41.84
C PHE A 35 -5.23 29.26 40.87
N GLY A 36 -6.39 29.73 40.41
CA GLY A 36 -7.24 29.02 39.45
C GLY A 36 -6.54 28.72 38.12
N TRP A 37 -5.67 29.63 37.67
CA TRP A 37 -4.85 29.44 36.47
C TRP A 37 -3.81 28.33 36.63
N ILE A 38 -3.34 28.04 37.84
CA ILE A 38 -2.40 26.92 38.09
C ILE A 38 -3.13 25.58 37.92
N HIS A 39 -4.35 25.48 38.45
CA HIS A 39 -5.19 24.32 38.22
C HIS A 39 -5.57 24.18 36.74
N GLU A 40 -5.85 25.28 36.07
CA GLU A 40 -6.15 25.27 34.63
C GLU A 40 -4.93 24.86 33.80
N LEU A 41 -3.74 25.34 34.16
CA LEU A 41 -2.48 24.96 33.52
C LEU A 41 -2.19 23.46 33.72
N PHE A 42 -2.43 22.93 34.91
CA PHE A 42 -2.25 21.50 35.17
C PHE A 42 -3.24 20.65 34.36
N LYS A 43 -4.51 21.07 34.28
CA LYS A 43 -5.51 20.43 33.41
C LYS A 43 -5.12 20.50 31.94
N GLN A 44 -4.66 21.66 31.47
CA GLN A 44 -4.20 21.84 30.10
C GLN A 44 -3.04 20.90 29.79
N GLN A 45 -2.05 20.80 30.68
CA GLN A 45 -0.92 19.89 30.54
C GLN A 45 -1.38 18.42 30.47
N GLN A 46 -2.38 18.04 31.27
CA GLN A 46 -2.97 16.70 31.21
C GLN A 46 -3.69 16.45 29.89
N ILE A 47 -4.47 17.42 29.38
CA ILE A 47 -5.16 17.33 28.09
C ILE A 47 -4.13 17.19 26.96
N THR A 48 -3.10 18.04 26.92
CA THR A 48 -2.05 17.96 25.90
C THR A 48 -1.31 16.62 25.95
N MET A 49 -1.03 16.09 27.13
CA MET A 49 -0.40 14.76 27.28
C MET A 49 -1.32 13.65 26.75
N GLN A 50 -2.62 13.74 27.01
CA GLN A 50 -3.61 12.79 26.52
C GLN A 50 -3.77 12.89 24.98
N GLU A 51 -3.79 14.10 24.42
CA GLU A 51 -3.82 14.35 22.98
C GLU A 51 -2.58 13.80 22.27
N GLN A 52 -1.40 13.93 22.87
CA GLN A 52 -0.17 13.32 22.33
C GLN A 52 -0.25 11.80 22.31
N GLN A 53 -0.76 11.17 23.38
CA GLN A 53 -0.96 9.72 23.41
C GLN A 53 -1.94 9.26 22.33
N GLN A 54 -3.07 9.96 22.16
CA GLN A 54 -4.03 9.66 21.10
C GLN A 54 -3.42 9.86 19.71
N THR A 55 -2.64 10.92 19.52
CA THR A 55 -1.94 11.20 18.25
C THR A 55 -0.97 10.09 17.92
N PHE A 56 -0.21 9.61 18.90
CA PHE A 56 0.67 8.47 18.75
C PHE A 56 -0.09 7.20 18.38
N MET A 57 -1.20 6.89 19.06
CA MET A 57 -2.04 5.73 18.75
C MET A 57 -2.62 5.81 17.33
N LYS A 58 -3.12 6.98 16.91
CA LYS A 58 -3.61 7.21 15.55
C LYS A 58 -2.50 7.09 14.51
N GLN A 59 -1.28 7.54 14.84
CA GLN A 59 -0.11 7.35 13.99
C GLN A 59 0.26 5.87 13.87
N GLN A 60 0.22 5.11 14.98
CA GLN A 60 0.42 3.66 14.95
C GLN A 60 -0.67 2.96 14.12
N GLU A 61 -1.94 3.33 14.29
CA GLU A 61 -3.04 2.77 13.51
C GLU A 61 -2.89 3.09 12.02
N LYS A 62 -2.54 4.34 11.68
CA LYS A 62 -2.24 4.75 10.31
C LYS A 62 -1.06 3.96 9.73
N PHE A 63 0.02 3.80 10.49
CA PHE A 63 1.19 3.04 10.08
C PHE A 63 0.89 1.56 9.89
N ILE A 64 0.12 0.96 10.81
CA ILE A 64 -0.35 -0.43 10.70
C ILE A 64 -1.26 -0.57 9.47
N SER A 65 -2.20 0.35 9.26
CA SER A 65 -3.04 0.39 8.07
C SER A 65 -2.21 0.53 6.80
N GLU A 66 -1.17 1.35 6.80
CA GLU A 66 -0.24 1.55 5.69
C GLU A 66 0.59 0.28 5.42
N ILE A 67 1.06 -0.40 6.47
CA ILE A 67 1.67 -1.74 6.37
C ILE A 67 0.69 -2.76 5.80
N TRP A 68 -0.57 -2.79 6.24
CA TRP A 68 -1.57 -3.72 5.72
C TRP A 68 -1.95 -3.40 4.26
N GLN A 69 -2.02 -2.14 3.89
CA GLN A 69 -2.24 -1.69 2.51
C GLN A 69 -1.04 -2.05 1.61
N THR A 70 0.20 -1.81 2.06
CA THR A 70 1.41 -2.22 1.33
C THR A 70 1.62 -3.74 1.32
N ALA A 71 1.21 -4.45 2.37
CA ALA A 71 1.20 -5.91 2.40
C ALA A 71 0.11 -6.50 1.49
N ARG A 72 -1.00 -5.80 1.27
CA ARG A 72 -2.02 -6.14 0.27
C ARG A 72 -1.55 -5.82 -1.16
N CYS A 73 -0.59 -4.90 -1.31
CA CYS A 73 0.21 -4.69 -2.53
C CYS A 73 1.48 -5.55 -2.59
N LYS A 74 1.60 -6.59 -1.75
CA LYS A 74 2.19 -7.84 -2.25
C LYS A 74 1.12 -8.49 -3.10
N ASP A 75 0.87 -7.88 -4.26
CA ASP A 75 0.32 -8.64 -5.36
C ASP A 75 1.14 -9.93 -5.42
N PRO A 76 0.51 -11.11 -5.58
CA PRO A 76 1.30 -12.26 -6.03
C PRO A 76 2.08 -11.71 -7.22
N VAL A 77 3.41 -11.89 -7.25
CA VAL A 77 4.12 -11.64 -8.52
C VAL A 77 3.36 -12.48 -9.53
N ASN A 78 2.65 -11.75 -10.38
CA ASN A 78 1.31 -12.11 -10.81
C ASN A 78 1.38 -13.44 -11.55
N VAL A 79 0.84 -14.51 -10.97
CA VAL A 79 0.85 -15.86 -11.56
C VAL A 79 0.34 -15.79 -13.00
N GLU A 80 -0.59 -14.89 -13.27
CA GLU A 80 -1.11 -14.60 -14.60
C GLU A 80 -0.10 -13.85 -15.48
N GLN A 81 0.65 -12.88 -14.97
CA GLN A 81 1.78 -12.27 -15.69
C GLN A 81 2.92 -13.27 -15.97
N ILE A 82 3.25 -14.13 -15.01
CA ILE A 82 4.25 -15.19 -15.21
C ILE A 82 3.75 -16.13 -16.31
N SER A 83 2.48 -16.55 -16.23
CA SER A 83 1.85 -17.38 -17.25
C SER A 83 1.82 -16.68 -18.62
N ASP A 84 1.51 -15.39 -18.70
CA ASP A 84 1.49 -14.62 -19.94
C ASP A 84 2.88 -14.52 -20.57
N VAL A 85 3.91 -14.24 -19.77
CA VAL A 85 5.30 -14.16 -20.23
C VAL A 85 5.77 -15.52 -20.75
N LEU A 86 5.53 -16.60 -20.00
CA LEU A 86 5.87 -17.96 -20.40
C LEU A 86 5.10 -18.39 -21.65
N ALA A 87 3.81 -18.05 -21.75
CA ALA A 87 2.99 -18.35 -22.92
C ALA A 87 3.50 -17.66 -24.19
N GLY A 88 4.12 -16.48 -24.06
CA GLY A 88 4.78 -15.77 -25.16
C GLY A 88 6.02 -16.48 -25.70
N GLN A 89 6.67 -17.32 -24.89
CA GLN A 89 7.87 -18.08 -25.28
C GLN A 89 7.53 -19.42 -25.94
N ILE A 90 6.31 -19.92 -25.74
CA ILE A 90 5.83 -21.18 -26.29
C ILE A 90 5.08 -20.90 -27.59
N LYS A 91 5.39 -21.64 -28.67
CA LYS A 91 4.59 -21.59 -29.90
C LYS A 91 3.31 -22.40 -29.75
N ASP A 92 2.22 -21.95 -30.34
CA ASP A 92 0.96 -22.69 -30.33
C ASP A 92 1.14 -24.09 -30.93
N PHE A 93 0.58 -25.09 -30.26
CA PHE A 93 0.54 -26.46 -30.75
C PHE A 93 -0.57 -26.61 -31.78
N ARG A 94 -0.23 -27.16 -32.93
CA ARG A 94 -1.17 -27.57 -33.97
C ARG A 94 -0.75 -28.94 -34.45
N PHE A 95 -1.65 -29.90 -34.37
CA PHE A 95 -1.34 -31.26 -34.81
C PHE A 95 -1.20 -31.29 -36.33
N ASN A 96 -0.08 -31.81 -36.82
CA ASN A 96 0.15 -31.98 -38.25
C ASN A 96 0.74 -33.37 -38.52
N PRO A 97 -0.03 -34.31 -39.09
CA PRO A 97 0.45 -35.66 -39.37
C PRO A 97 1.50 -35.68 -40.50
N GLU A 98 1.41 -34.78 -41.49
CA GLU A 98 2.34 -34.72 -42.63
C GLU A 98 3.74 -34.27 -42.20
N GLU A 99 3.80 -33.31 -41.28
CA GLU A 99 5.06 -32.81 -40.70
C GLU A 99 5.46 -33.58 -39.43
N SER A 100 4.75 -34.66 -39.09
CA SER A 100 4.98 -35.45 -37.86
C SER A 100 4.99 -34.61 -36.57
N VAL A 101 4.24 -33.51 -36.55
CA VAL A 101 4.11 -32.64 -35.37
C VAL A 101 3.14 -33.29 -34.39
N THR A 102 3.71 -34.00 -33.42
CA THR A 102 2.98 -34.63 -32.31
C THR A 102 3.07 -33.79 -31.05
N PHE A 103 2.15 -34.01 -30.11
CA PHE A 103 2.17 -33.33 -28.82
C PHE A 103 3.49 -33.59 -28.07
N THR A 104 3.95 -34.84 -28.05
CA THR A 104 5.22 -35.23 -27.41
C THR A 104 6.42 -34.50 -28.02
N GLY A 105 6.51 -34.45 -29.35
CA GLY A 105 7.59 -33.75 -30.04
C GLY A 105 7.55 -32.24 -29.78
N TRP A 106 6.36 -31.64 -29.76
CA TRP A 106 6.19 -30.23 -29.43
C TRP A 106 6.55 -29.93 -27.97
N PHE A 107 6.07 -30.73 -27.02
CA PHE A 107 6.26 -30.53 -25.58
C PHE A 107 7.72 -30.70 -25.17
N SER A 108 8.44 -31.67 -25.74
CA SER A 108 9.87 -31.90 -25.44
C SER A 108 10.75 -30.65 -25.65
N ARG A 109 10.36 -29.74 -26.55
CA ARG A 109 11.08 -28.47 -26.78
C ARG A 109 10.89 -27.45 -25.65
N TYR A 110 9.87 -27.63 -24.83
CA TYR A 110 9.47 -26.72 -23.76
C TYR A 110 9.49 -27.39 -22.38
N GLU A 111 9.87 -28.67 -22.29
CA GLU A 111 9.93 -29.44 -21.03
C GLU A 111 10.78 -28.72 -19.98
N ASP A 112 11.98 -28.28 -20.37
CA ASP A 112 12.86 -27.46 -19.51
C ASP A 112 12.19 -26.17 -19.01
N LEU A 113 11.35 -25.52 -19.82
CA LEU A 113 10.63 -24.31 -19.43
C LEU A 113 9.56 -24.63 -18.38
N PHE A 114 8.86 -25.76 -18.52
CA PHE A 114 7.87 -26.21 -17.53
C PHE A 114 8.52 -26.65 -16.21
N GLU A 115 9.72 -27.23 -16.26
CA GLU A 115 10.47 -27.65 -15.07
C GLU A 115 11.16 -26.48 -14.36
N LYS A 116 11.84 -25.62 -15.10
CA LYS A 116 12.74 -24.58 -14.55
C LYS A 116 12.07 -23.23 -14.44
N ASP A 117 11.40 -22.75 -15.48
CA ASP A 117 10.85 -21.39 -15.49
C ASP A 117 9.44 -21.33 -14.89
N ALA A 118 8.64 -22.36 -15.15
CA ALA A 118 7.31 -22.53 -14.59
C ALA A 118 7.30 -23.20 -13.20
N HIS A 119 8.45 -23.39 -12.54
CA HIS A 119 8.53 -24.04 -11.21
C HIS A 119 7.70 -23.34 -10.14
N LYS A 120 7.42 -22.04 -10.33
CA LYS A 120 6.60 -21.23 -9.43
C LYS A 120 5.10 -21.39 -9.65
N LEU A 121 4.69 -21.98 -10.76
CA LEU A 121 3.29 -22.31 -11.03
C LEU A 121 2.96 -23.62 -10.34
N GLU A 122 1.82 -23.65 -9.65
CA GLU A 122 1.19 -24.89 -9.22
C GLU A 122 0.77 -25.73 -10.45
N ASP A 123 0.52 -27.02 -10.25
CA ASP A 123 0.24 -27.95 -11.36
C ASP A 123 -0.99 -27.53 -12.18
N ASP A 124 -2.02 -26.97 -11.53
CA ASP A 124 -3.19 -26.40 -12.19
C ASP A 124 -2.83 -25.17 -13.05
N GLY A 125 -1.88 -24.35 -12.60
CA GLY A 125 -1.31 -23.23 -13.35
C GLY A 125 -0.51 -23.68 -14.57
N LYS A 126 0.30 -24.75 -14.41
CA LYS A 126 1.03 -25.38 -15.53
C LYS A 126 0.08 -26.00 -16.55
N VAL A 127 -0.97 -26.68 -16.10
CA VAL A 127 -2.01 -27.23 -16.98
C VAL A 127 -2.75 -26.11 -17.72
N ARG A 128 -3.13 -25.02 -17.03
CA ARG A 128 -3.76 -23.86 -17.68
C ARG A 128 -2.85 -23.23 -18.74
N LEU A 129 -1.55 -23.09 -18.46
CA LEU A 129 -0.57 -22.62 -19.43
C LEU A 129 -0.49 -23.54 -20.65
N LEU A 130 -0.41 -24.86 -20.43
CA LEU A 130 -0.37 -25.85 -21.50
C LEU A 130 -1.60 -25.79 -22.39
N LEU A 131 -2.80 -25.77 -21.80
CA LEU A 131 -4.08 -25.70 -22.52
C LEU A 131 -4.22 -24.41 -23.33
N ARG A 132 -3.75 -23.28 -22.80
CA ARG A 132 -3.73 -22.00 -23.50
C ARG A 132 -2.88 -22.03 -24.78
N LYS A 133 -1.88 -22.91 -24.85
CA LYS A 133 -1.01 -23.06 -26.01
C LYS A 133 -1.50 -24.11 -27.01
N LEU A 134 -2.60 -24.81 -26.72
CA LEU A 134 -3.24 -25.67 -27.72
C LEU A 134 -3.98 -24.80 -28.74
N GLY A 135 -3.89 -25.17 -30.02
CA GLY A 135 -4.78 -24.63 -31.04
C GLY A 135 -6.24 -24.93 -30.70
N LEU A 136 -7.16 -24.10 -31.20
CA LEU A 136 -8.60 -24.26 -30.99
C LEU A 136 -9.10 -25.70 -31.27
N PRO A 137 -8.80 -26.34 -32.42
CA PRO A 137 -9.31 -27.68 -32.68
C PRO A 137 -8.68 -28.76 -31.78
N GLU A 138 -7.45 -28.57 -31.31
CA GLU A 138 -6.80 -29.46 -30.36
C GLU A 138 -7.38 -29.29 -28.95
N HIS A 139 -7.65 -28.05 -28.53
CA HIS A 139 -8.29 -27.74 -27.26
C HIS A 139 -9.69 -28.34 -27.19
N GLU A 140 -10.51 -28.15 -28.22
CA GLU A 140 -11.86 -28.75 -28.31
C GLU A 140 -11.80 -30.27 -28.20
N ARG A 141 -10.88 -30.92 -28.93
CA ARG A 141 -10.70 -32.37 -28.87
C ARG A 141 -10.32 -32.86 -27.47
N TYR A 142 -9.44 -32.13 -26.79
CA TYR A 142 -9.07 -32.44 -25.40
C TYR A 142 -10.28 -32.32 -24.47
N THR A 143 -11.03 -31.21 -24.56
CA THR A 143 -12.19 -31.00 -23.69
C THR A 143 -13.29 -32.05 -23.91
N SER A 144 -13.57 -32.43 -25.17
CA SER A 144 -14.55 -33.47 -25.48
C SER A 144 -14.10 -34.82 -24.93
N TYR A 145 -12.82 -35.17 -25.10
CA TYR A 145 -12.28 -36.43 -24.58
C TYR A 145 -12.35 -36.53 -23.05
N VAL A 146 -12.05 -35.43 -22.34
CA VAL A 146 -12.11 -35.40 -20.87
C VAL A 146 -13.55 -35.44 -20.36
N HIS A 147 -14.50 -34.81 -21.08
CA HIS A 147 -15.91 -34.79 -20.69
C HIS A 147 -16.61 -36.12 -20.99
N ASP A 148 -16.23 -36.82 -22.05
CA ASP A 148 -16.81 -38.13 -22.44
C ASP A 148 -16.17 -39.32 -21.69
N ALA A 149 -15.14 -39.09 -20.88
CA ALA A 149 -14.42 -40.12 -20.13
C ALA A 149 -14.89 -40.29 -18.66
N GLN A 150 -15.99 -39.63 -18.27
CA GLN A 150 -16.62 -39.75 -16.93
C GLN A 150 -17.98 -40.44 -16.99
#